data_AF-A0A6J8E7G9-F1
#
_entry.id   AF-A0A6J8E7G9-F1
#
_cell.length_a   1.000
_cell.length_b   1.000
_cell.length_c   1.000
_cell.angle_alpha   90.00
_cell.angle_beta   90.00
_cell.angle_gamma   90.00
#
_symmetry.space_group_name_H-M   'P 1'
#
loop_
_entity.id
_entity.type
_entity.pdbx_description
1 polymer ?
#
loop_
_entity_poly.entity_id
_entity_poly.type
_entity_poly.pdbx_seq_one_letter_code
_entity_poly.pdbx_strand_id
1 'polypeptide(L)'
;MQGIKDNSLEIQTIAHSFQLAIVSSEQSMVNISQILITLTNNFNVFKSNLLQLQNAFQSLVEGRISPFLIPKHDFSRTLHQIQSTLNKKYPGFYLTHSHPSYYYTTSNFIFTRNFSSLFITVQFPVSSHAQPLQLYKIISLPVPTPTIKTTMHATKLLDLPQYLALSYQHDYYLPLSTDDLTNCVHGPIVFCTFNKALIPITVPDCSLALFQNNVKQVSRLCNFRFLENHLSHDIIELTPTSVLVYDSEELDLVCPQSQRKIPGCTFCVINIPCKCSLSTRKLYFSPRLVDCYESSSNFSILHPVNLALVQEFFDEKRMSKILAADANTHLSLKKIAVAAKKDNMIFKTLTEPLLSGIISLQSSWLDTNTIVSFCSLGIAILSLFAFAFLFCKTRKIAMTMTIMQQMSHNKSQSVPSFIYVKPTQLPQTEQDDIMNRVKSFFSSEFSWVHASVILSILVLIFLLVVICYLYKSKHNRCTSLVLEVTCGGNCVVIPILDLSLCPSYYEFSRPSVLDLTVASFPSCKIFAVWSSFEVTNKLTQKFVMIPTTLTLSFLQSYRIKKVLAQPFNAYIYVTHQGFATMLSQPANASKPKVQALAADSDSLYPSLLA
;
A
#
# COMPACT_ATOMS: atom_id res chain seq x y z
N MET A 1 -39.77 53.75 66.71
CA MET A 1 -38.69 53.88 65.70
C MET A 1 -37.49 52.97 65.96
N GLN A 2 -37.14 52.67 67.22
CA GLN A 2 -35.97 51.81 67.54
C GLN A 2 -36.04 50.41 66.93
N GLY A 3 -37.17 49.69 67.06
CA GLY A 3 -37.32 48.34 66.49
C GLY A 3 -37.21 48.26 64.97
N ILE A 4 -37.42 49.36 64.23
CA ILE A 4 -37.20 49.40 62.78
C ILE A 4 -35.70 49.44 62.45
N LYS A 5 -34.91 50.16 63.27
CA LYS A 5 -33.44 50.19 63.13
C LYS A 5 -32.84 48.82 63.47
N ASP A 6 -33.30 48.19 64.55
CA ASP A 6 -32.79 46.89 64.99
C ASP A 6 -33.09 45.80 63.95
N ASN A 7 -34.31 45.75 63.41
CA ASN A 7 -34.65 44.84 62.31
C ASN A 7 -33.84 45.14 61.05
N SER A 8 -33.57 46.40 60.72
CA SER A 8 -32.73 46.73 59.55
C SER A 8 -31.28 46.26 59.71
N LEU A 9 -30.75 46.30 60.94
CA LEU A 9 -29.40 45.85 61.26
C LEU A 9 -29.30 44.31 61.22
N GLU A 10 -30.30 43.60 61.74
CA GLU A 10 -30.37 42.15 61.61
C GLU A 10 -30.48 41.72 60.15
N ILE A 11 -31.34 42.38 59.35
CA ILE A 11 -31.48 42.09 57.92
C ILE A 11 -30.15 42.32 57.19
N GLN A 12 -29.41 43.38 57.51
CA GLN A 12 -28.08 43.62 56.92
C GLN A 12 -27.06 42.55 57.33
N THR A 13 -27.09 42.10 58.59
CA THR A 13 -26.18 41.08 59.10
C THR A 13 -26.46 39.72 58.44
N ILE A 14 -27.74 39.36 58.30
CA ILE A 14 -28.18 38.15 57.60
C ILE A 14 -27.79 38.25 56.12
N ALA A 15 -28.07 39.37 55.44
CA ALA A 15 -27.72 39.57 54.04
C ALA A 15 -26.20 39.46 53.81
N HIS A 16 -25.38 40.03 54.69
CA HIS A 16 -23.92 39.91 54.62
C HIS A 16 -23.44 38.48 54.85
N SER A 17 -23.99 37.77 55.85
CA SER A 17 -23.65 36.36 56.10
C SER A 17 -24.03 35.45 54.92
N PHE A 18 -25.18 35.71 54.31
CA PHE A 18 -25.66 35.00 53.13
C PHE A 18 -24.76 35.27 51.91
N GLN A 19 -24.36 36.53 51.71
CA GLN A 19 -23.44 36.90 50.63
C GLN A 19 -22.06 36.22 50.80
N LEU A 20 -21.53 36.17 52.02
CA LEU A 20 -20.27 35.45 52.30
C LEU A 20 -20.41 33.94 52.05
N ALA A 21 -21.54 33.35 52.43
CA ALA A 21 -21.81 31.94 52.16
C ALA A 21 -21.92 31.65 50.64
N ILE A 22 -22.55 32.55 49.87
CA ILE A 22 -22.61 32.45 48.41
C ILE A 22 -21.21 32.51 47.82
N VAL A 23 -20.40 33.51 48.18
CA VAL A 23 -19.03 33.67 47.65
C VAL A 23 -18.16 32.46 48.02
N SER A 24 -18.27 31.95 49.25
CA SER A 24 -17.58 30.72 49.68
C SER A 24 -18.02 29.48 48.89
N SER A 25 -19.31 29.37 48.59
CA SER A 25 -19.86 28.29 47.76
C SER A 25 -19.40 28.40 46.30
N GLU A 26 -19.37 29.60 45.72
CA GLU A 26 -18.86 29.86 44.37
C GLU A 26 -17.39 29.46 44.27
N GLN A 27 -16.56 29.86 45.25
CA GLN A 27 -15.15 29.47 45.29
C GLN A 27 -14.98 27.95 45.41
N SER A 28 -15.81 27.29 46.22
CA SER A 28 -15.80 25.84 46.36
C SER A 28 -16.19 25.14 45.06
N MET A 29 -17.18 25.66 44.32
CA MET A 29 -17.57 25.13 43.01
C MET A 29 -16.47 25.31 41.96
N VAL A 30 -15.76 26.44 41.97
CA VAL A 30 -14.60 26.66 41.08
C VAL A 30 -13.49 25.67 41.38
N ASN A 31 -13.15 25.47 42.66
CA ASN A 31 -12.12 24.51 43.07
C ASN A 31 -12.49 23.07 42.66
N ILE A 32 -13.75 22.64 42.87
CA ILE A 32 -14.22 21.31 42.46
C ILE A 32 -14.15 21.16 40.94
N SER A 33 -14.55 22.19 40.19
CA SER A 33 -14.51 22.18 38.72
C SER A 33 -13.07 22.02 38.21
N GLN A 34 -12.10 22.72 38.81
CA GLN A 34 -10.68 22.58 38.45
C GLN A 34 -10.14 21.17 38.72
N ILE A 35 -10.52 20.56 39.84
CA ILE A 35 -10.15 19.17 40.17
C ILE A 35 -10.74 18.20 39.16
N LEU A 36 -12.02 18.34 38.81
CA LEU A 36 -12.69 17.49 37.82
C LEU A 36 -12.06 17.61 36.42
N ILE A 37 -11.70 18.83 36.00
CA ILE A 37 -10.99 19.06 34.74
C ILE A 37 -9.62 18.37 34.77
N THR A 38 -8.87 18.50 35.86
CA THR A 38 -7.55 17.87 36.02
C THR A 38 -7.64 16.35 35.98
N LEU A 39 -8.61 15.76 36.69
CA LEU A 39 -8.86 14.31 36.66
C LEU A 39 -9.26 13.82 35.27
N THR A 40 -10.13 14.56 34.58
CA THR A 40 -10.55 14.22 33.22
C THR A 40 -9.37 14.26 32.25
N ASN A 41 -8.52 15.28 32.35
CA ASN A 41 -7.30 15.40 31.54
C ASN A 41 -6.34 14.24 31.81
N ASN A 42 -6.09 13.91 33.08
CA ASN A 42 -5.23 12.79 33.46
C ASN A 42 -5.78 11.45 32.95
N PHE A 43 -7.09 11.24 33.05
CA PHE A 43 -7.74 10.04 32.52
C PHE A 43 -7.62 9.94 31.00
N ASN A 44 -7.81 11.06 30.29
CA ASN A 44 -7.65 11.09 28.83
C ASN A 44 -6.21 10.83 28.40
N VAL A 45 -5.21 11.38 29.11
CA VAL A 45 -3.79 11.10 28.88
C VAL A 45 -3.48 9.63 29.13
N PHE A 46 -3.97 9.06 30.23
CA PHE A 46 -3.80 7.64 30.55
C PHE A 46 -4.43 6.74 29.48
N LYS A 47 -5.67 7.03 29.08
CA LYS A 47 -6.37 6.31 28.00
C LYS A 47 -5.61 6.39 26.67
N SER A 48 -5.10 7.57 26.33
CA SER A 48 -4.27 7.77 25.13
C SER A 48 -3.00 6.92 25.19
N ASN A 49 -2.31 6.91 26.33
CA ASN A 49 -1.09 6.11 26.51
C ASN A 49 -1.37 4.60 26.41
N LEU A 50 -2.50 4.11 26.95
CA LEU A 50 -2.91 2.71 26.79
C LEU A 50 -3.20 2.36 25.33
N LEU A 51 -3.88 3.23 24.59
CA LEU A 51 -4.13 3.04 23.15
C LEU A 51 -2.82 3.06 22.35
N GLN A 52 -1.90 3.96 22.66
CA GLN A 52 -0.58 3.99 22.03
C GLN A 52 0.23 2.73 22.33
N LEU A 53 0.20 2.25 23.57
CA LEU A 53 0.83 1.00 23.97
C LEU A 53 0.23 -0.20 23.21
N GLN A 54 -1.10 -0.28 23.11
CA GLN A 54 -1.79 -1.31 22.35
C GLN A 54 -1.37 -1.30 20.87
N ASN A 55 -1.36 -0.13 20.24
CA ASN A 55 -0.93 0.03 18.85
C ASN A 55 0.57 -0.31 18.65
N ALA A 56 1.38 -0.01 19.66
CA ALA A 56 2.80 -0.33 19.63
C ALA A 56 3.03 -1.85 19.72
N PHE A 57 2.25 -2.58 20.54
CA PHE A 57 2.26 -4.04 20.56
C PHE A 57 1.73 -4.66 19.28
N GLN A 58 0.66 -4.11 18.72
CA GLN A 58 0.15 -4.54 17.41
C GLN A 58 1.22 -4.39 16.33
N SER A 59 1.95 -3.26 16.32
CA SER A 59 3.07 -3.05 15.40
C SER A 59 4.19 -4.08 15.61
N LEU A 60 4.49 -4.42 16.87
CA LEU A 60 5.51 -5.42 17.22
C LEU A 60 5.15 -6.80 16.66
N VAL A 61 3.87 -7.21 16.77
CA VAL A 61 3.34 -8.46 16.20
C VAL A 61 3.38 -8.43 14.67
N GLU A 62 3.19 -7.27 14.06
CA GLU A 62 3.34 -7.05 12.61
C GLU A 62 4.80 -7.01 12.13
N GLY A 63 5.78 -7.23 13.02
CA GLY A 63 7.20 -7.20 12.67
C GLY A 63 7.76 -5.79 12.53
N ARG A 64 7.19 -4.79 13.23
CA ARG A 64 7.67 -3.41 13.25
C ARG A 64 7.87 -2.90 14.67
N ILE A 65 9.00 -2.27 14.94
CA ILE A 65 9.25 -1.64 16.24
C ILE A 65 8.58 -0.26 16.25
N SER A 66 7.81 0.02 17.30
CA SER A 66 7.21 1.34 17.50
C SER A 66 8.14 2.26 18.30
N PRO A 67 8.26 3.56 17.94
CA PRO A 67 8.94 4.56 18.76
C PRO A 67 8.37 4.71 20.17
N PHE A 68 7.14 4.23 20.42
CA PHE A 68 6.54 4.21 21.76
C PHE A 68 7.13 3.13 22.66
N LEU A 69 7.48 1.95 22.11
CA LEU A 69 8.13 0.87 22.87
C LEU A 69 9.61 1.16 23.09
N ILE A 70 10.29 1.64 22.05
CA ILE A 70 11.71 1.99 22.11
C ILE A 70 11.85 3.42 21.59
N PRO A 71 11.99 4.42 22.46
CA PRO A 71 12.14 5.82 22.07
C PRO A 71 13.33 6.08 21.13
N LYS A 72 13.18 7.06 20.23
CA LYS A 72 14.22 7.41 19.25
C LYS A 72 15.55 7.77 19.91
N HIS A 73 15.50 8.44 21.06
CA HIS A 73 16.69 8.84 21.79
C HIS A 73 17.45 7.65 22.38
N ASP A 74 16.74 6.59 22.80
CA ASP A 74 17.37 5.36 23.31
C ASP A 74 18.03 4.57 22.19
N PHE A 75 17.42 4.50 21.00
CA PHE A 75 18.10 3.95 19.82
C PHE A 75 19.35 4.75 19.46
N SER A 76 19.27 6.08 19.39
CA SER A 76 20.45 6.91 19.11
C SER A 76 21.57 6.67 20.13
N ARG A 77 21.24 6.66 21.43
CA ARG A 77 22.21 6.38 22.50
C ARG A 77 22.83 4.99 22.34
N THR A 78 22.01 3.97 22.06
CA THR A 78 22.46 2.59 21.87
C THR A 78 23.38 2.47 20.66
N LEU A 79 23.03 3.09 19.53
CA LEU A 79 23.87 3.12 18.31
C LEU A 79 25.22 3.79 18.58
N HIS A 80 25.24 4.92 19.30
CA HIS A 80 26.49 5.57 19.71
C HIS A 80 27.33 4.69 20.64
N GLN A 81 26.70 3.98 21.59
CA GLN A 81 27.40 3.05 22.49
C GLN A 81 27.96 1.84 21.75
N ILE A 82 27.21 1.27 20.81
CA ILE A 82 27.69 0.16 19.97
C ILE A 82 28.87 0.65 19.12
N GLN A 83 28.76 1.80 18.45
CA GLN A 83 29.87 2.33 17.64
C GLN A 83 31.11 2.62 18.49
N SER A 84 30.94 3.19 19.69
CA SER A 84 32.04 3.43 20.63
C SER A 84 32.70 2.10 21.08
N THR A 85 31.89 1.08 21.34
CA THR A 85 32.38 -0.25 21.71
C THR A 85 33.13 -0.92 20.56
N LEU A 86 32.62 -0.82 19.33
CA LEU A 86 33.30 -1.30 18.12
C LEU A 86 34.64 -0.58 17.94
N ASN A 87 34.66 0.76 18.01
CA ASN A 87 35.90 1.53 17.88
C ASN A 87 36.97 1.14 18.93
N LYS A 88 36.54 0.81 20.16
CA LYS A 88 37.46 0.47 21.26
C LYS A 88 37.93 -0.98 21.23
N LYS A 89 37.04 -1.93 20.93
CA LYS A 89 37.31 -3.39 21.07
C LYS A 89 37.57 -4.08 19.73
N TYR A 90 37.01 -3.56 18.64
CA TYR A 90 37.01 -4.18 17.32
C TYR A 90 37.35 -3.12 16.25
N PRO A 91 38.58 -2.58 16.26
CA PRO A 91 38.98 -1.57 15.29
C PRO A 91 38.81 -2.11 13.86
N GLY A 92 38.25 -1.30 12.98
CA GLY A 92 37.92 -1.70 11.60
C GLY A 92 36.51 -2.25 11.40
N PHE A 93 35.69 -2.38 12.46
CA PHE A 93 34.27 -2.69 12.35
C PHE A 93 33.40 -1.45 12.60
N TYR A 94 32.34 -1.34 11.81
CA TYR A 94 31.46 -0.18 11.76
C TYR A 94 30.00 -0.61 11.75
N LEU A 95 29.14 0.19 12.39
CA LEU A 95 27.70 0.05 12.19
C LEU A 95 27.35 0.48 10.76
N THR A 96 26.61 -0.39 10.07
CA THR A 96 26.13 -0.12 8.71
C THR A 96 25.12 1.03 8.66
N HIS A 97 24.32 1.18 9.71
CA HIS A 97 23.32 2.24 9.86
C HIS A 97 23.43 2.93 11.21
N SER A 98 23.64 4.24 11.17
CA SER A 98 23.73 5.11 12.35
C SER A 98 22.41 5.79 12.72
N HIS A 99 21.39 5.75 11.84
CA HIS A 99 20.14 6.48 12.06
C HIS A 99 19.02 5.56 12.60
N PRO A 100 18.31 5.95 13.69
CA PRO A 100 17.25 5.14 14.28
C PRO A 100 16.08 4.80 13.35
N SER A 101 15.78 5.66 12.36
CA SER A 101 14.66 5.49 11.43
C SER A 101 14.74 4.18 10.64
N TYR A 102 15.97 3.73 10.31
CA TYR A 102 16.20 2.45 9.67
C TYR A 102 15.61 1.31 10.53
N TYR A 103 15.93 1.28 11.82
CA TYR A 103 15.54 0.19 12.70
C TYR A 103 14.03 0.13 12.98
N TYR A 104 13.28 1.22 12.79
CA TYR A 104 11.82 1.18 12.89
C TYR A 104 11.14 0.60 11.64
N THR A 105 11.82 0.59 10.50
CA THR A 105 11.23 0.22 9.20
C THR A 105 11.69 -1.13 8.69
N THR A 106 12.95 -1.48 8.91
CA THR A 106 13.60 -2.63 8.26
C THR A 106 14.37 -3.54 9.24
N SER A 107 14.29 -3.31 10.55
CA SER A 107 15.06 -4.14 11.49
C SER A 107 14.56 -5.58 11.57
N ASN A 108 15.51 -6.50 11.68
CA ASN A 108 15.24 -7.85 12.14
C ASN A 108 15.33 -7.87 13.67
N PHE A 109 14.24 -8.24 14.32
CA PHE A 109 14.19 -8.35 15.78
C PHE A 109 13.36 -9.56 16.19
N ILE A 110 13.68 -10.08 17.37
CA ILE A 110 12.88 -11.08 18.06
C ILE A 110 12.38 -10.45 19.35
N PHE A 111 11.18 -10.85 19.77
CA PHE A 111 10.65 -10.42 21.06
C PHE A 111 10.07 -11.61 21.81
N THR A 112 10.16 -11.56 23.13
CA THR A 112 9.54 -12.54 24.02
C THR A 112 9.05 -11.82 25.27
N ARG A 113 8.00 -12.36 25.86
CA ARG A 113 7.47 -11.87 27.14
C ARG A 113 7.77 -12.92 28.20
N ASN A 114 8.40 -12.48 29.29
CA ASN A 114 8.57 -13.30 30.49
C ASN A 114 7.95 -12.55 31.67
N PHE A 115 6.86 -13.10 32.23
CA PHE A 115 6.06 -12.48 33.29
C PHE A 115 5.61 -11.03 32.96
N SER A 116 6.13 -10.06 33.71
CA SER A 116 5.87 -8.63 33.57
C SER A 116 6.87 -7.90 32.67
N SER A 117 7.83 -8.62 32.07
CA SER A 117 8.91 -8.03 31.28
C SER A 117 8.78 -8.42 29.80
N LEU A 118 8.90 -7.42 28.94
CA LEU A 118 9.04 -7.59 27.50
C LEU A 118 10.51 -7.48 27.14
N PHE A 119 11.04 -8.51 26.49
CA PHE A 119 12.39 -8.52 25.95
C PHE A 119 12.30 -8.33 24.44
N ILE A 120 12.98 -7.31 23.92
CA ILE A 120 13.11 -7.06 22.49
C ILE A 120 14.60 -7.14 22.16
N THR A 121 14.99 -8.08 21.31
CA THR A 121 16.37 -8.25 20.85
C THR A 121 16.44 -7.78 19.40
N VAL A 122 17.10 -6.64 19.19
CA VAL A 122 17.29 -6.03 17.88
C VAL A 122 18.67 -6.43 17.34
N GLN A 123 18.72 -6.88 16.09
CA GLN A 123 19.99 -7.18 15.43
C GLN A 123 20.53 -5.92 14.75
N PHE A 124 21.77 -5.55 15.09
CA PHE A 124 22.47 -4.40 14.51
C PHE A 124 23.51 -4.91 13.50
N PRO A 125 23.35 -4.64 12.19
CA PRO A 125 24.30 -5.12 11.19
C PRO A 125 25.63 -4.36 11.30
N VAL A 126 26.71 -5.13 11.47
CA VAL A 126 28.08 -4.63 11.55
C VAL A 126 28.82 -5.03 10.27
N SER A 127 29.64 -4.12 9.76
CA SER A 127 30.46 -4.32 8.56
C SER A 127 31.93 -4.06 8.88
N SER A 128 32.84 -4.72 8.17
CA SER A 128 34.27 -4.40 8.17
C SER A 128 34.61 -3.15 7.35
N HIS A 129 33.62 -2.55 6.70
CA HIS A 129 33.77 -1.36 5.87
C HIS A 129 32.87 -0.24 6.39
N ALA A 130 33.44 0.96 6.53
CA ALA A 130 32.72 2.14 7.00
C ALA A 130 31.64 2.61 6.00
N GLN A 131 31.84 2.35 4.72
CA GLN A 131 30.93 2.72 3.64
C GLN A 131 30.54 1.49 2.81
N PRO A 132 29.31 1.45 2.27
CA PRO A 132 28.88 0.36 1.41
C PRO A 132 29.69 0.31 0.12
N LEU A 133 29.86 -0.89 -0.43
CA LEU A 133 30.45 -1.07 -1.75
C LEU A 133 29.43 -0.61 -2.81
N GLN A 134 29.94 -0.02 -3.89
CA GLN A 134 29.14 0.35 -5.04
C GLN A 134 28.96 -0.88 -5.92
N LEU A 135 27.72 -1.34 -6.07
CA LEU A 135 27.38 -2.52 -6.86
C LEU A 135 26.97 -2.12 -8.28
N TYR A 136 27.66 -2.66 -9.27
CA TYR A 136 27.40 -2.48 -10.69
C TYR A 136 26.91 -3.80 -11.28
N LYS A 137 25.84 -3.75 -12.07
CA LYS A 137 25.42 -4.89 -12.89
C LYS A 137 26.11 -4.81 -14.25
N ILE A 138 26.76 -5.90 -14.66
CA ILE A 138 27.43 -5.98 -15.95
C ILE A 138 26.48 -6.65 -16.94
N ILE A 139 26.26 -5.99 -18.09
CA ILE A 139 25.44 -6.50 -19.17
C ILE A 139 26.32 -6.58 -20.41
N SER A 140 26.57 -7.80 -20.89
CA SER A 140 27.32 -8.05 -22.13
C SER A 140 26.35 -8.21 -23.30
N LEU A 141 26.44 -7.30 -24.26
CA LEU A 141 25.58 -7.26 -25.44
C LEU A 141 26.42 -7.54 -26.71
N PRO A 142 25.88 -8.30 -27.68
CA PRO A 142 26.58 -8.57 -28.93
C PRO A 142 26.67 -7.31 -29.80
N VAL A 143 27.83 -7.00 -30.35
CA VAL A 143 28.06 -5.85 -31.23
C VAL A 143 28.23 -6.33 -32.68
N PRO A 144 27.49 -5.79 -33.66
CA PRO A 144 27.60 -6.26 -35.04
C PRO A 144 29.01 -6.07 -35.60
N THR A 145 29.36 -6.96 -36.51
CA THR A 145 30.54 -6.81 -37.36
C THR A 145 30.12 -6.19 -38.70
N PRO A 146 30.95 -5.33 -39.31
CA PRO A 146 30.70 -4.78 -40.64
C PRO A 146 30.92 -5.90 -41.66
N THR A 147 29.91 -6.74 -41.84
CA THR A 147 29.85 -7.74 -42.89
C THR A 147 28.66 -7.45 -43.80
N ILE A 148 28.60 -8.14 -44.92
CA ILE A 148 27.60 -7.97 -45.98
C ILE A 148 26.19 -7.91 -45.36
N LYS A 149 25.30 -7.05 -45.88
CA LYS A 149 23.94 -6.79 -45.35
C LYS A 149 23.09 -8.03 -45.03
N THR A 150 23.48 -9.20 -45.53
CA THR A 150 22.80 -10.48 -45.35
C THR A 150 23.24 -11.26 -44.12
N THR A 151 24.40 -10.96 -43.54
CA THR A 151 24.97 -11.74 -42.43
C THR A 151 24.92 -10.97 -41.12
N MET A 152 24.22 -11.52 -40.12
CA MET A 152 23.98 -10.91 -38.81
C MET A 152 25.05 -11.34 -37.79
N HIS A 153 26.31 -11.27 -38.21
CA HIS A 153 27.44 -11.65 -37.38
C HIS A 153 27.73 -10.58 -36.31
N ALA A 154 28.09 -11.02 -35.10
CA ALA A 154 28.44 -10.13 -34.00
C ALA A 154 29.72 -10.57 -33.30
N THR A 155 30.32 -9.66 -32.55
CA THR A 155 31.28 -9.99 -31.49
C THR A 155 30.62 -9.80 -30.14
N LYS A 156 30.91 -10.68 -29.18
CA LYS A 156 30.41 -10.54 -27.82
C LYS A 156 31.53 -10.85 -26.84
N LEU A 157 31.48 -10.17 -25.70
CA LEU A 157 32.39 -10.44 -24.61
C LEU A 157 31.86 -11.57 -23.72
N LEU A 158 32.68 -12.60 -23.51
CA LEU A 158 32.37 -13.74 -22.64
C LEU A 158 33.14 -13.66 -21.32
N ASP A 159 32.84 -14.60 -20.42
CA ASP A 159 33.55 -14.83 -19.15
C ASP A 159 33.59 -13.61 -18.21
N LEU A 160 32.56 -12.76 -18.30
CA LEU A 160 32.38 -11.65 -17.37
C LEU A 160 31.55 -12.08 -16.15
N PRO A 161 31.88 -11.58 -14.94
CA PRO A 161 30.99 -11.69 -13.81
C PRO A 161 29.71 -10.89 -14.09
N GLN A 162 28.59 -11.30 -13.48
CA GLN A 162 27.29 -10.64 -13.66
C GLN A 162 27.22 -9.31 -12.90
N TYR A 163 28.00 -9.19 -11.83
CA TYR A 163 28.07 -8.00 -11.00
C TYR A 163 29.52 -7.68 -10.62
N LEU A 164 29.80 -6.40 -10.40
CA LEU A 164 31.06 -5.89 -9.92
C LEU A 164 30.79 -4.96 -8.74
N ALA A 165 31.30 -5.30 -7.57
CA ALA A 165 31.27 -4.42 -6.40
C ALA A 165 32.61 -3.69 -6.26
N LEU A 166 32.58 -2.39 -6.00
CA LEU A 166 33.76 -1.56 -5.81
C LEU A 166 33.74 -0.93 -4.42
N SER A 167 34.89 -0.87 -3.75
CA SER A 167 35.01 -0.09 -2.52
C SER A 167 34.78 1.40 -2.81
N TYR A 168 34.32 2.16 -1.82
CA TYR A 168 34.02 3.59 -2.00
C TYR A 168 35.23 4.40 -2.51
N GLN A 169 36.43 4.06 -2.02
CA GLN A 169 37.69 4.69 -2.42
C GLN A 169 38.25 4.12 -3.74
N HIS A 170 37.62 3.08 -4.30
CA HIS A 170 38.08 2.35 -5.49
C HIS A 170 39.46 1.71 -5.33
N ASP A 171 39.85 1.34 -4.10
CA ASP A 171 41.12 0.62 -3.87
C ASP A 171 40.97 -0.90 -4.05
N TYR A 172 39.73 -1.40 -3.92
CA TYR A 172 39.40 -2.81 -4.00
C TYR A 172 38.13 -3.04 -4.81
N TYR A 173 38.02 -4.23 -5.40
CA TYR A 173 36.85 -4.69 -6.11
C TYR A 173 36.51 -6.14 -5.77
N LEU A 174 35.29 -6.54 -6.08
CA LEU A 174 34.78 -7.89 -5.86
C LEU A 174 33.86 -8.28 -7.03
N PRO A 175 34.27 -9.23 -7.89
CA PRO A 175 33.38 -9.80 -8.89
C PRO A 175 32.35 -10.71 -8.19
N LEU A 176 31.10 -10.60 -8.63
CA LEU A 176 29.96 -11.31 -8.03
C LEU A 176 29.12 -11.98 -9.11
N SER A 177 28.64 -13.17 -8.79
CA SER A 177 27.62 -13.89 -9.56
C SER A 177 26.22 -13.58 -9.04
N THR A 178 25.19 -13.97 -9.79
CA THR A 178 23.79 -13.90 -9.37
C THR A 178 23.55 -14.77 -8.14
N ASP A 179 24.17 -15.95 -8.08
CA ASP A 179 24.07 -16.89 -6.95
C ASP A 179 24.65 -16.31 -5.65
N ASP A 180 25.65 -15.43 -5.76
CA ASP A 180 26.16 -14.73 -4.58
C ASP A 180 25.11 -13.78 -3.98
N LEU A 181 24.29 -13.17 -4.83
CA LEU A 181 23.28 -12.22 -4.41
C LEU A 181 21.98 -12.86 -3.94
N THR A 182 21.72 -14.15 -4.25
CA THR A 182 20.44 -14.80 -3.89
C THR A 182 20.21 -14.89 -2.38
N ASN A 183 21.29 -14.95 -1.60
CA ASN A 183 21.23 -15.03 -0.14
C ASN A 183 21.34 -13.66 0.54
N CYS A 184 21.39 -12.58 -0.23
CA CYS A 184 21.46 -11.23 0.32
C CYS A 184 20.07 -10.66 0.57
N VAL A 185 19.95 -9.82 1.61
CA VAL A 185 18.73 -9.05 1.87
C VAL A 185 18.74 -7.83 0.95
N HIS A 186 17.80 -7.78 0.02
CA HIS A 186 17.67 -6.69 -0.94
C HIS A 186 16.90 -5.50 -0.35
N GLY A 187 17.51 -4.32 -0.41
CA GLY A 187 16.92 -3.03 -0.07
C GLY A 187 17.66 -1.91 -0.80
N PRO A 188 17.52 -0.64 -0.37
CA PRO A 188 18.36 0.46 -0.87
C PRO A 188 19.85 0.20 -0.71
N ILE A 189 20.20 -0.58 0.33
CA ILE A 189 21.52 -1.16 0.56
C ILE A 189 21.34 -2.68 0.60
N VAL A 190 22.20 -3.41 -0.11
CA VAL A 190 22.17 -4.88 -0.17
C VAL A 190 23.05 -5.43 0.94
N PHE A 191 22.46 -6.25 1.82
CA PHE A 191 23.19 -6.89 2.93
C PHE A 191 23.47 -8.35 2.61
N CYS A 192 24.75 -8.69 2.55
CA CYS A 192 25.20 -10.05 2.28
C CYS A 192 25.91 -10.61 3.52
N THR A 193 25.63 -11.87 3.86
CA THR A 193 26.20 -12.56 5.02
C THR A 193 27.51 -13.30 4.72
N PHE A 194 27.90 -13.38 3.45
CA PHE A 194 29.15 -14.01 3.06
C PHE A 194 30.36 -13.12 3.33
N ASN A 195 31.50 -13.76 3.61
CA ASN A 195 32.78 -13.09 3.81
C ASN A 195 33.71 -13.42 2.63
N LYS A 196 33.59 -12.68 1.52
CA LYS A 196 34.45 -12.83 0.35
C LYS A 196 35.65 -11.89 0.43
N ALA A 197 36.81 -12.38 0.04
CA ALA A 197 38.02 -11.57 -0.05
C ALA A 197 37.87 -10.51 -1.16
N LEU A 198 38.25 -9.27 -0.85
CA LEU A 198 38.32 -8.21 -1.84
C LEU A 198 39.64 -8.26 -2.60
N ILE A 199 39.59 -7.96 -3.89
CA ILE A 199 40.74 -7.97 -4.78
C ILE A 199 41.27 -6.54 -4.90
N PRO A 200 42.57 -6.26 -4.67
CA PRO A 200 43.11 -4.93 -4.82
C PRO A 200 43.08 -4.50 -6.30
N ILE A 201 42.86 -3.21 -6.56
CA ILE A 201 42.75 -2.67 -7.92
C ILE A 201 44.03 -2.82 -8.76
N THR A 202 45.16 -3.15 -8.11
CA THR A 202 46.44 -3.46 -8.76
C THR A 202 46.44 -4.82 -9.47
N VAL A 203 45.53 -5.73 -9.10
CA VAL A 203 45.37 -7.03 -9.77
C VAL A 203 44.36 -6.85 -10.91
N PRO A 204 44.83 -6.88 -12.17
CA PRO A 204 43.99 -6.52 -13.29
C PRO A 204 43.01 -7.65 -13.62
N ASP A 205 41.76 -7.28 -13.90
CA ASP A 205 40.69 -8.17 -14.36
C ASP A 205 39.97 -7.51 -15.54
N CYS A 206 39.34 -8.30 -16.41
CA CYS A 206 38.62 -7.77 -17.56
C CYS A 206 37.49 -6.81 -17.12
N SER A 207 36.69 -7.16 -16.12
CA SER A 207 35.58 -6.32 -15.66
C SER A 207 36.07 -4.99 -15.08
N LEU A 208 37.19 -5.02 -14.36
CA LEU A 208 37.84 -3.82 -13.85
C LEU A 208 38.45 -2.97 -14.98
N ALA A 209 39.10 -3.60 -15.96
CA ALA A 209 39.69 -2.90 -17.10
C ALA A 209 38.62 -2.19 -17.94
N LEU A 210 37.45 -2.80 -18.11
CA LEU A 210 36.28 -2.17 -18.73
C LEU A 210 35.79 -0.97 -17.91
N PHE A 211 35.65 -1.12 -16.60
CA PHE A 211 35.22 -0.05 -15.71
C PHE A 211 36.16 1.17 -15.75
N GLN A 212 37.47 0.92 -15.77
CA GLN A 212 38.50 1.97 -15.87
C GLN A 212 38.69 2.52 -17.30
N ASN A 213 38.01 1.94 -18.29
CA ASN A 213 38.21 2.23 -19.71
C ASN A 213 39.69 2.10 -20.15
N ASN A 214 40.39 1.09 -19.63
CA ASN A 214 41.79 0.84 -19.97
C ASN A 214 41.88 -0.04 -21.22
N VAL A 215 41.83 0.59 -22.40
CA VAL A 215 41.80 -0.07 -23.72
C VAL A 215 42.89 -1.15 -23.88
N LYS A 216 44.11 -0.90 -23.38
CA LYS A 216 45.24 -1.84 -23.48
C LYS A 216 45.07 -3.07 -22.61
N GLN A 217 44.49 -2.93 -21.43
CA GLN A 217 44.18 -4.07 -20.57
C GLN A 217 42.96 -4.82 -21.06
N VAL A 218 41.95 -4.11 -21.60
CA VAL A 218 40.78 -4.73 -22.23
C VAL A 218 41.21 -5.67 -23.35
N SER A 219 42.06 -5.22 -24.30
CA SER A 219 42.51 -6.09 -25.39
C SER A 219 43.29 -7.32 -24.92
N ARG A 220 43.98 -7.24 -23.78
CA ARG A 220 44.80 -8.33 -23.24
C ARG A 220 44.01 -9.32 -22.37
N LEU A 221 43.06 -8.83 -21.58
CA LEU A 221 42.40 -9.61 -20.53
C LEU A 221 41.01 -10.11 -20.92
N CYS A 222 40.35 -9.41 -21.85
CA CYS A 222 38.95 -9.66 -22.18
C CYS A 222 38.81 -10.66 -23.33
N ASN A 223 37.91 -11.64 -23.16
CA ASN A 223 37.66 -12.70 -24.14
C ASN A 223 36.57 -12.33 -25.15
N PHE A 224 36.96 -11.71 -26.26
CA PHE A 224 36.05 -11.41 -27.36
C PHE A 224 35.83 -12.65 -28.23
N ARG A 225 34.56 -13.01 -28.45
CA ARG A 225 34.18 -14.12 -29.34
C ARG A 225 33.35 -13.61 -30.51
N PHE A 226 33.65 -14.16 -31.68
CA PHE A 226 32.80 -14.02 -32.86
C PHE A 226 31.60 -14.95 -32.74
N LEU A 227 30.42 -14.42 -33.05
CA LEU A 227 29.14 -15.11 -33.04
C LEU A 227 28.52 -15.03 -34.43
N GLU A 228 28.26 -16.19 -35.02
CA GLU A 228 27.71 -16.28 -36.36
C GLU A 228 26.18 -16.12 -36.35
N ASN A 229 25.64 -15.18 -37.15
CA ASN A 229 24.19 -15.00 -37.35
C ASN A 229 23.37 -14.94 -36.04
N HIS A 230 23.92 -14.27 -35.02
CA HIS A 230 23.34 -14.26 -33.68
C HIS A 230 22.47 -13.02 -33.42
N LEU A 231 22.55 -11.98 -34.26
CA LEU A 231 21.73 -10.78 -34.08
C LEU A 231 20.33 -10.99 -34.63
N SER A 232 19.34 -10.64 -33.82
CA SER A 232 17.95 -10.46 -34.22
C SER A 232 17.54 -9.01 -34.02
N HIS A 233 16.44 -8.59 -34.66
CA HIS A 233 15.87 -7.27 -34.42
C HIS A 233 15.46 -7.19 -32.94
N ASP A 234 15.95 -6.19 -32.21
CA ASP A 234 15.68 -6.03 -30.78
C ASP A 234 15.76 -4.55 -30.34
N ILE A 235 15.07 -4.23 -29.26
CA ILE A 235 15.16 -2.94 -28.55
C ILE A 235 15.48 -3.25 -27.09
N ILE A 236 16.73 -3.01 -26.70
CA ILE A 236 17.22 -3.27 -25.34
C ILE A 236 17.30 -1.96 -24.57
N GLU A 237 16.63 -1.89 -23.42
CA GLU A 237 16.75 -0.72 -22.55
C GLU A 237 18.12 -0.67 -21.86
N LEU A 238 18.82 0.46 -22.00
CA LEU A 238 20.11 0.72 -21.34
C LEU A 238 19.92 1.58 -20.09
N THR A 239 19.14 2.65 -20.21
CA THR A 239 18.73 3.52 -19.11
C THR A 239 17.26 3.90 -19.29
N PRO A 240 16.61 4.52 -18.29
CA PRO A 240 15.22 4.96 -18.44
C PRO A 240 14.96 5.92 -19.62
N THR A 241 16.00 6.54 -20.16
CA THR A 241 15.95 7.48 -21.29
C THR A 241 16.75 7.01 -22.51
N SER A 242 17.38 5.83 -22.48
CA SER A 242 18.19 5.36 -23.60
C SER A 242 17.97 3.88 -23.91
N VAL A 243 17.84 3.58 -25.20
CA VAL A 243 17.66 2.22 -25.71
C VAL A 243 18.70 1.90 -26.76
N LEU A 244 19.13 0.65 -26.82
CA LEU A 244 19.93 0.09 -27.89
C LEU A 244 19.01 -0.58 -28.90
N VAL A 245 19.14 -0.20 -30.17
CA VAL A 245 18.35 -0.77 -31.27
C VAL A 245 19.26 -1.60 -32.16
N TYR A 246 18.81 -2.83 -32.46
CA TYR A 246 19.41 -3.73 -33.44
C TYR A 246 18.56 -3.80 -34.70
N ASP A 247 19.25 -3.69 -35.83
CA ASP A 247 18.74 -4.03 -37.17
C ASP A 247 17.31 -3.54 -37.42
N SER A 248 17.14 -2.21 -37.41
CA SER A 248 15.88 -1.59 -37.78
C SER A 248 16.04 -0.83 -39.09
N GLU A 249 15.07 -0.95 -40.00
CA GLU A 249 15.01 -0.19 -41.25
C GLU A 249 14.38 1.20 -41.05
N GLU A 250 13.36 1.27 -40.19
CA GLU A 250 12.60 2.47 -39.90
C GLU A 250 12.22 2.49 -38.42
N LEU A 251 12.26 3.67 -37.82
CA LEU A 251 11.95 3.91 -36.42
C LEU A 251 10.87 4.98 -36.33
N ASP A 252 9.77 4.66 -35.68
CA ASP A 252 8.66 5.58 -35.46
C ASP A 252 8.69 6.03 -33.99
N LEU A 253 9.06 7.29 -33.77
CA LEU A 253 9.05 7.95 -32.46
C LEU A 253 7.73 8.72 -32.31
N VAL A 254 6.91 8.30 -31.34
CA VAL A 254 5.60 8.91 -31.06
C VAL A 254 5.63 9.54 -29.67
N CYS A 255 5.53 10.86 -29.62
CA CYS A 255 5.46 11.69 -28.43
C CYS A 255 4.09 12.39 -28.34
N PRO A 256 3.70 12.96 -27.18
CA PRO A 256 2.38 13.60 -27.03
C PRO A 256 2.09 14.75 -27.99
N GLN A 257 3.12 15.44 -28.48
CA GLN A 257 2.99 16.62 -29.36
C GLN A 257 3.64 16.41 -30.74
N SER A 258 4.29 15.27 -30.97
CA SER A 258 5.01 15.05 -32.23
C SER A 258 5.12 13.57 -32.55
N GLN A 259 5.01 13.25 -33.83
CA GLN A 259 5.35 11.95 -34.37
C GLN A 259 6.42 12.17 -35.44
N ARG A 260 7.51 11.41 -35.35
CA ARG A 260 8.62 11.51 -36.29
C ARG A 260 9.02 10.13 -36.75
N LYS A 261 9.12 9.97 -38.07
CA LYS A 261 9.78 8.82 -38.69
C LYS A 261 11.28 9.11 -38.75
N ILE A 262 12.07 8.15 -38.32
CA ILE A 262 13.51 8.26 -38.16
C ILE A 262 14.12 7.14 -39.00
N PRO A 263 15.20 7.43 -39.76
CA PRO A 263 15.90 6.37 -40.48
C PRO A 263 16.36 5.31 -39.47
N GLY A 264 16.15 4.05 -39.83
CA GLY A 264 16.61 2.95 -39.01
C GLY A 264 18.12 2.86 -38.94
N CYS A 265 18.61 2.02 -38.03
CA CYS A 265 20.02 1.78 -37.79
C CYS A 265 20.27 0.29 -37.57
N THR A 266 21.43 -0.21 -38.01
CA THR A 266 21.85 -1.58 -37.73
C THR A 266 22.23 -1.76 -36.25
N PHE A 267 22.87 -0.74 -35.67
CA PHE A 267 23.27 -0.72 -34.27
C PHE A 267 23.41 0.73 -33.82
N CYS A 268 22.50 1.19 -32.98
CA CYS A 268 22.57 2.54 -32.43
C CYS A 268 21.93 2.63 -31.05
N VAL A 269 22.45 3.56 -30.25
CA VAL A 269 21.85 3.97 -28.98
C VAL A 269 21.01 5.21 -29.24
N ILE A 270 19.75 5.15 -28.82
CA ILE A 270 18.76 6.19 -29.03
C ILE A 270 18.34 6.73 -27.68
N ASN A 271 18.43 8.05 -27.51
CA ASN A 271 17.86 8.73 -26.35
C ASN A 271 16.39 9.06 -26.62
N ILE A 272 15.48 8.46 -25.83
CA ILE A 272 14.03 8.62 -25.91
C ILE A 272 13.57 9.61 -24.82
N PRO A 273 12.95 10.75 -25.18
CA PRO A 273 12.39 11.66 -24.19
C PRO A 273 11.24 11.03 -23.38
N CYS A 274 10.97 11.57 -22.18
CA CYS A 274 9.81 11.16 -21.37
C CYS A 274 8.52 11.15 -22.19
N LYS A 275 7.62 10.20 -21.89
CA LYS A 275 6.28 10.07 -22.51
C LYS A 275 6.32 9.77 -24.02
N CYS A 276 7.49 9.59 -24.62
CA CYS A 276 7.61 9.14 -25.99
C CYS A 276 7.71 7.61 -26.04
N SER A 277 7.14 7.03 -27.08
CA SER A 277 7.28 5.61 -27.42
C SER A 277 8.09 5.48 -28.69
N LEU A 278 8.83 4.37 -28.81
CA LEU A 278 9.63 4.06 -29.98
C LEU A 278 9.09 2.75 -30.57
N SER A 279 8.88 2.72 -31.87
CA SER A 279 8.41 1.52 -32.55
C SER A 279 9.23 1.23 -33.80
N THR A 280 9.38 -0.06 -34.09
CA THR A 280 9.88 -0.58 -35.37
C THR A 280 8.74 -1.34 -36.04
N ARG A 281 8.99 -1.90 -37.22
CA ARG A 281 8.04 -2.79 -37.90
C ARG A 281 7.66 -4.02 -37.07
N LYS A 282 8.51 -4.44 -36.12
CA LYS A 282 8.36 -5.69 -35.36
C LYS A 282 8.19 -5.46 -33.85
N LEU A 283 8.66 -4.35 -33.31
CA LEU A 283 8.80 -4.12 -31.88
C LEU A 283 8.21 -2.78 -31.45
N TYR A 284 7.67 -2.74 -30.24
CA TYR A 284 7.12 -1.55 -29.62
C TYR A 284 7.71 -1.35 -28.22
N PHE A 285 8.36 -0.22 -28.02
CA PHE A 285 8.92 0.22 -26.73
C PHE A 285 8.00 1.29 -26.13
N SER A 286 7.31 0.90 -25.05
CA SER A 286 6.26 1.70 -24.40
C SER A 286 6.79 2.98 -23.74
N PRO A 287 5.98 4.05 -23.66
CA PRO A 287 6.42 5.31 -23.07
C PRO A 287 6.55 5.22 -21.54
N ARG A 288 7.55 5.91 -20.98
CA ARG A 288 7.76 6.01 -19.52
C ARG A 288 7.20 7.32 -18.95
N LEU A 289 6.62 7.22 -17.75
CA LEU A 289 6.09 8.34 -16.97
C LEU A 289 6.96 8.73 -15.77
N VAL A 290 7.75 7.80 -15.24
CA VAL A 290 8.55 7.95 -14.02
C VAL A 290 10.01 7.62 -14.36
N ASP A 291 10.95 8.18 -13.59
CA ASP A 291 12.40 7.94 -13.70
C ASP A 291 13.08 8.41 -14.99
N CYS A 292 12.47 9.33 -15.74
CA CYS A 292 13.03 9.93 -16.96
C CYS A 292 13.45 11.41 -16.77
N TYR A 293 14.00 11.76 -15.60
CA TYR A 293 14.18 13.15 -15.12
C TYR A 293 15.08 14.07 -15.94
N GLU A 294 15.80 13.59 -16.95
CA GLU A 294 16.55 14.47 -17.84
C GLU A 294 15.59 15.14 -18.82
N SER A 295 15.41 16.45 -18.63
CA SER A 295 14.61 17.34 -19.49
C SER A 295 15.23 17.58 -20.87
N SER A 296 16.22 16.77 -21.30
CA SER A 296 16.71 16.87 -22.66
C SER A 296 15.59 16.42 -23.61
N SER A 297 14.94 17.40 -24.22
CA SER A 297 13.99 17.21 -25.32
C SER A 297 14.69 16.74 -26.60
N ASN A 298 16.02 16.67 -26.57
CA ASN A 298 16.84 16.39 -27.72
C ASN A 298 16.99 14.87 -27.88
N PHE A 299 16.22 14.37 -28.84
CA PHE A 299 16.49 13.08 -29.46
C PHE A 299 17.91 13.06 -30.05
N SER A 300 18.71 12.05 -29.69
CA SER A 300 20.04 11.84 -30.25
C SER A 300 20.25 10.37 -30.58
N ILE A 301 20.93 10.12 -31.69
CA ILE A 301 21.36 8.78 -32.12
C ILE A 301 22.87 8.72 -32.00
N LEU A 302 23.36 7.70 -31.30
CA LEU A 302 24.78 7.38 -31.19
C LEU A 302 25.05 6.06 -31.89
N HIS A 303 26.15 5.96 -32.65
CA HIS A 303 26.56 4.74 -33.32
C HIS A 303 27.83 4.21 -32.65
N PRO A 304 27.71 3.26 -31.70
CA PRO A 304 28.88 2.76 -31.00
C PRO A 304 29.79 1.97 -31.94
N VAL A 305 31.10 2.12 -31.76
CA VAL A 305 32.11 1.42 -32.55
C VAL A 305 32.44 0.07 -31.92
N ASN A 306 32.57 -0.97 -32.74
CA ASN A 306 32.99 -2.29 -32.29
C ASN A 306 34.49 -2.30 -31.96
N LEU A 307 34.82 -1.96 -30.71
CA LEU A 307 36.21 -1.87 -30.25
C LEU A 307 36.97 -3.19 -30.40
N ALA A 308 36.30 -4.34 -30.20
CA ALA A 308 36.92 -5.66 -30.34
C ALA A 308 37.46 -5.87 -31.76
N LEU A 309 36.64 -5.52 -32.76
CA LEU A 309 37.04 -5.58 -34.16
C LEU A 309 38.18 -4.60 -34.46
N VAL A 310 38.07 -3.36 -33.98
CA VAL A 310 39.11 -2.35 -34.19
C VAL A 310 40.45 -2.79 -33.58
N GLN A 311 40.42 -3.42 -32.40
CA GLN A 311 41.62 -3.91 -31.73
C GLN A 311 42.30 -5.06 -32.48
N GLU A 312 41.52 -5.92 -33.14
CA GLU A 312 42.07 -7.05 -33.90
C GLU A 312 42.78 -6.60 -35.19
N PHE A 313 42.25 -5.57 -35.87
CA PHE A 313 42.75 -5.16 -37.19
C PHE A 313 43.72 -3.97 -37.16
N PHE A 314 43.80 -3.21 -36.07
CA PHE A 314 44.64 -2.01 -35.99
C PHE A 314 45.69 -2.13 -34.88
N ASP A 315 46.94 -1.76 -35.21
CA ASP A 315 48.03 -1.68 -34.26
C ASP A 315 47.82 -0.54 -33.23
N GLU A 316 48.43 -0.67 -32.04
CA GLU A 316 48.27 0.26 -30.90
C GLU A 316 48.51 1.73 -31.30
N LYS A 317 49.43 1.97 -32.26
CA LYS A 317 49.77 3.31 -32.77
C LYS A 317 48.69 3.92 -33.66
N ARG A 318 47.99 3.13 -34.50
CA ARG A 318 46.87 3.65 -35.30
C ARG A 318 45.60 3.74 -34.47
N MET A 319 45.38 2.78 -33.58
CA MET A 319 44.23 2.77 -32.67
C MET A 319 44.21 4.02 -31.77
N SER A 320 45.35 4.40 -31.17
CA SER A 320 45.43 5.62 -30.36
C SER A 320 45.13 6.90 -31.14
N LYS A 321 45.42 6.96 -32.45
CA LYS A 321 45.03 8.10 -33.30
C LYS A 321 43.53 8.13 -33.59
N ILE A 322 42.93 6.97 -33.88
CA ILE A 322 41.48 6.83 -34.13
C ILE A 322 40.69 7.19 -32.86
N LEU A 323 41.10 6.64 -31.71
CA LEU A 323 40.45 6.89 -30.42
C LEU A 323 40.71 8.30 -29.87
N ALA A 324 41.87 8.91 -30.12
CA ALA A 324 42.13 10.30 -29.73
C ALA A 324 41.29 11.30 -30.53
N ALA A 325 40.97 10.98 -31.79
CA ALA A 325 40.03 11.77 -32.58
C ALA A 325 38.60 11.66 -32.01
N ASP A 326 38.18 10.45 -31.63
CA ASP A 326 36.85 10.18 -31.05
C ASP A 326 36.68 10.75 -29.63
N ALA A 327 37.71 10.66 -28.78
CA ALA A 327 37.71 11.24 -27.43
C ALA A 327 37.66 12.78 -27.41
N ASN A 328 38.06 13.42 -28.52
CA ASN A 328 37.93 14.86 -28.70
C ASN A 328 36.51 15.26 -29.17
N THR A 329 35.76 14.35 -29.79
CA THR A 329 34.42 14.61 -30.34
C THR A 329 33.29 14.10 -29.45
N HIS A 330 33.53 13.10 -28.58
CA HIS A 330 32.53 12.54 -27.68
C HIS A 330 33.03 12.47 -26.23
N LEU A 331 32.42 13.31 -25.38
CA LEU A 331 32.34 13.18 -23.92
C LEU A 331 33.54 12.52 -23.23
N SER A 332 34.52 13.36 -22.95
CA SER A 332 35.60 13.10 -22.00
C SER A 332 35.05 12.67 -20.63
N LEU A 333 34.96 11.36 -20.39
CA LEU A 333 34.88 10.76 -19.04
C LEU A 333 36.04 11.28 -18.16
N LYS A 334 37.15 11.70 -18.78
CA LYS A 334 38.25 12.43 -18.13
C LYS A 334 37.83 13.81 -17.62
N LYS A 335 36.94 14.56 -18.29
CA LYS A 335 36.34 15.80 -17.76
C LYS A 335 35.35 15.52 -16.63
N ILE A 336 34.60 14.42 -16.70
CA ILE A 336 33.69 13.99 -15.61
C ILE A 336 34.50 13.53 -14.39
N ALA A 337 35.56 12.75 -14.59
CA ALA A 337 36.47 12.30 -13.54
C ALA A 337 37.35 13.44 -12.99
N VAL A 338 37.78 14.40 -13.82
CA VAL A 338 38.53 15.60 -13.37
C VAL A 338 37.61 16.60 -12.66
N ALA A 339 36.34 16.68 -13.03
CA ALA A 339 35.36 17.49 -12.31
C ALA A 339 34.97 16.84 -10.97
N ALA A 340 34.87 15.50 -10.92
CA ALA A 340 34.72 14.74 -9.67
C ALA A 340 35.96 14.84 -8.74
N LYS A 341 37.16 14.94 -9.32
CA LYS A 341 38.43 15.07 -8.57
C LYS A 341 38.70 16.51 -8.06
N LYS A 342 37.88 17.50 -8.45
CA LYS A 342 38.03 18.91 -8.07
C LYS A 342 37.16 19.33 -6.88
N ASP A 343 36.58 18.38 -6.13
CA ASP A 343 35.69 18.60 -4.98
C ASP A 343 34.49 19.53 -5.24
N ASN A 344 34.18 19.82 -6.50
CA ASN A 344 32.89 20.40 -6.85
C ASN A 344 31.89 19.25 -6.89
N MET A 345 31.09 19.14 -5.83
CA MET A 345 29.99 18.18 -5.73
C MET A 345 29.07 18.32 -6.96
N ILE A 346 29.26 17.44 -7.94
CA ILE A 346 28.29 17.25 -9.02
C ILE A 346 27.25 16.30 -8.46
N PHE A 347 26.20 16.88 -7.89
CA PHE A 347 25.00 16.14 -7.52
C PHE A 347 24.43 15.50 -8.79
N LYS A 348 24.41 14.16 -8.84
CA LYS A 348 23.88 13.45 -10.00
C LYS A 348 22.37 13.57 -10.09
N THR A 349 21.72 13.95 -8.99
CA THR A 349 20.30 14.34 -8.95
C THR A 349 20.08 15.43 -7.90
N LEU A 350 19.07 16.30 -8.10
CA LEU A 350 18.61 17.31 -7.13
C LEU A 350 18.19 16.74 -5.77
N THR A 351 18.08 15.41 -5.63
CA THR A 351 17.73 14.68 -4.42
C THR A 351 18.88 14.58 -3.41
N GLU A 352 20.13 14.57 -3.87
CA GLU A 352 21.31 14.46 -2.98
C GLU A 352 21.55 15.69 -2.08
N PRO A 353 21.40 16.95 -2.54
CA PRO A 353 21.47 18.11 -1.64
C PRO A 353 20.22 18.27 -0.74
N LEU A 354 19.16 17.52 -1.06
CA LEU A 354 17.89 17.43 -0.34
C LEU A 354 17.96 16.44 0.83
N LEU A 355 18.71 15.34 0.65
CA LEU A 355 19.00 14.35 1.70
C LEU A 355 20.19 14.73 2.60
N SER A 356 21.12 15.56 2.11
CA SER A 356 22.27 16.03 2.91
C SER A 356 21.97 17.26 3.77
N GLY A 357 20.77 17.83 3.68
CA GLY A 357 20.31 18.95 4.51
C GLY A 357 20.92 20.31 4.16
N ILE A 358 21.56 20.44 2.99
CA ILE A 358 22.27 21.66 2.57
C ILE A 358 21.32 22.66 1.89
N ILE A 359 20.17 22.22 1.38
CA ILE A 359 19.12 23.09 0.85
C ILE A 359 17.89 23.04 1.77
N SER A 360 17.60 24.13 2.47
CA SER A 360 16.30 24.32 3.12
C SER A 360 15.26 24.56 2.02
N LEU A 361 14.57 23.49 1.59
CA LEU A 361 13.35 23.66 0.80
C LEU A 361 12.33 24.38 1.67
N GLN A 362 12.08 25.64 1.34
CA GLN A 362 10.87 26.31 1.74
C GLN A 362 9.73 25.53 1.07
N SER A 363 9.08 24.65 1.83
CA SER A 363 8.02 23.77 1.36
C SER A 363 6.86 24.62 0.87
N SER A 364 6.82 24.89 -0.43
CA SER A 364 5.63 25.36 -1.16
C SER A 364 4.68 24.19 -1.49
N TRP A 365 4.83 23.06 -0.80
CA TRP A 365 3.73 22.13 -0.64
C TRP A 365 2.61 22.88 0.08
N LEU A 366 1.40 22.82 -0.49
CA LEU A 366 0.22 23.52 0.00
C LEU A 366 0.24 23.58 1.52
N ASP A 367 0.36 24.81 2.04
CA ASP A 367 0.35 25.07 3.46
C ASP A 367 -0.87 24.35 4.06
N THR A 368 -0.76 23.83 5.28
CA THR A 368 -1.88 23.11 5.93
C THR A 368 -3.16 23.94 5.88
N ASN A 369 -3.02 25.27 5.93
CA ASN A 369 -4.09 26.23 5.73
C ASN A 369 -4.75 26.18 4.35
N THR A 370 -3.99 25.97 3.27
CA THR A 370 -4.51 25.86 1.92
C THR A 370 -5.22 24.52 1.70
N ILE A 371 -4.70 23.42 2.26
CA ILE A 371 -5.38 22.11 2.23
C ILE A 371 -6.69 22.17 3.02
N VAL A 372 -6.68 22.78 4.20
CA VAL A 372 -7.89 23.00 5.01
C VAL A 372 -8.89 23.88 4.26
N SER A 373 -8.42 24.90 3.54
CA SER A 373 -9.28 25.77 2.72
C SER A 373 -9.91 25.06 1.52
N PHE A 374 -9.19 24.16 0.84
CA PHE A 374 -9.77 23.34 -0.23
C PHE A 374 -10.77 22.30 0.32
N CYS A 375 -10.48 21.72 1.48
CA CYS A 375 -11.42 20.81 2.15
C CYS A 375 -12.69 21.53 2.61
N SER A 376 -12.56 22.74 3.19
CA SER A 376 -13.72 23.53 3.61
C SER A 376 -14.57 24.00 2.42
N LEU A 377 -13.93 24.39 1.31
CA LEU A 377 -14.62 24.70 0.05
C LEU A 377 -15.38 23.48 -0.49
N GLY A 378 -14.75 22.29 -0.46
CA GLY A 378 -15.40 21.05 -0.90
C GLY A 378 -16.63 20.68 -0.05
N ILE A 379 -16.53 20.83 1.28
CA ILE A 379 -17.65 20.59 2.20
C ILE A 379 -18.76 21.63 1.99
N ALA A 380 -18.41 22.90 1.75
CA ALA A 380 -19.38 23.96 1.47
C ALA A 380 -20.14 23.71 0.16
N ILE A 381 -19.49 23.21 -0.89
CA ILE A 381 -20.15 22.85 -2.15
C ILE A 381 -21.12 21.67 -1.94
N LEU A 382 -20.69 20.64 -1.21
CA LEU A 382 -21.53 19.48 -0.89
C LEU A 382 -22.75 19.86 -0.04
N SER A 383 -22.58 20.75 0.94
CA SER A 383 -23.69 21.23 1.76
C SER A 383 -24.70 22.05 0.95
N LEU A 384 -24.23 22.83 -0.03
CA LEU A 384 -25.07 23.57 -0.97
C LEU A 384 -25.92 22.63 -1.84
N PHE A 385 -25.32 21.56 -2.37
CA PHE A 385 -26.06 20.53 -3.12
C PHE A 385 -27.08 19.80 -2.25
N ALA A 386 -26.71 19.45 -1.01
CA ALA A 386 -27.63 18.82 -0.06
C ALA A 386 -28.80 19.74 0.29
N PHE A 387 -28.55 21.04 0.49
CA PHE A 387 -29.57 22.03 0.76
C PHE A 387 -30.53 22.21 -0.42
N ALA A 388 -30.00 22.31 -1.65
CA ALA A 388 -30.82 22.37 -2.86
C ALA A 388 -31.70 21.12 -3.01
N PHE A 389 -31.15 19.93 -2.74
CA PHE A 389 -31.90 18.67 -2.78
C PHE A 389 -33.02 18.63 -1.73
N LEU A 390 -32.72 19.02 -0.49
CA LEU A 390 -33.72 19.09 0.59
C LEU A 390 -34.81 20.11 0.27
N PHE A 391 -34.46 21.27 -0.28
CA PHE A 391 -35.40 22.29 -0.71
C PHE A 391 -36.34 21.79 -1.82
N CYS A 392 -35.81 21.04 -2.80
CA CYS A 392 -36.64 20.39 -3.80
C CYS A 392 -37.60 19.37 -3.18
N LYS A 393 -37.16 18.63 -2.16
CA LYS A 393 -37.98 17.62 -1.48
C LYS A 393 -39.06 18.25 -0.59
N THR A 394 -38.74 19.30 0.17
CA THR A 394 -39.71 20.01 1.01
C THR A 394 -40.74 20.73 0.14
N ARG A 395 -40.33 21.30 -1.00
CA ARG A 395 -41.28 21.87 -1.99
C ARG A 395 -42.26 20.82 -2.52
N LYS A 396 -41.79 19.59 -2.81
CA LYS A 396 -42.68 18.48 -3.19
C LYS A 396 -43.69 18.16 -2.10
N ILE A 397 -43.24 18.09 -0.84
CA ILE A 397 -44.13 17.77 0.30
C ILE A 397 -45.13 18.90 0.56
N ALA A 398 -44.70 20.16 0.50
CA ALA A 398 -45.57 21.31 0.66
C ALA A 398 -46.65 21.38 -0.43
N MET A 399 -46.29 21.06 -1.68
CA MET A 399 -47.25 20.93 -2.78
C MET A 399 -48.25 19.80 -2.54
N THR A 400 -47.81 18.63 -2.08
CA THR A 400 -48.75 17.54 -1.75
C THR A 400 -49.68 17.90 -0.59
N MET A 401 -49.20 18.67 0.40
CA MET A 401 -49.99 19.09 1.55
C MET A 401 -51.02 20.17 1.20
N THR A 402 -50.66 21.10 0.31
CA THR A 402 -51.62 22.11 -0.22
C THR A 402 -52.69 21.46 -1.11
N ILE A 403 -52.32 20.45 -1.90
CA ILE A 403 -53.30 19.65 -2.68
C ILE A 403 -54.25 18.90 -1.74
N MET A 404 -53.75 18.28 -0.65
CA MET A 404 -54.61 17.60 0.33
C MET A 404 -55.55 18.56 1.07
N GLN A 405 -55.08 19.76 1.43
CA GLN A 405 -55.92 20.78 2.07
C GLN A 405 -57.02 21.30 1.14
N GLN A 406 -56.76 21.40 -0.17
CA GLN A 406 -57.80 21.76 -1.14
C GLN A 406 -58.85 20.65 -1.34
N MET A 407 -58.50 19.38 -1.13
CA MET A 407 -59.48 18.28 -1.17
C MET A 407 -60.36 18.19 0.08
N SER A 408 -59.90 18.66 1.25
CA SER A 408 -60.73 18.60 2.47
C SER A 408 -61.81 19.68 2.55
N HIS A 409 -61.77 20.70 1.68
CA HIS A 409 -62.70 21.83 1.73
C HIS A 409 -63.92 21.70 0.79
N ASN A 410 -64.05 20.60 0.04
CA ASN A 410 -65.20 20.35 -0.82
C ASN A 410 -66.20 19.38 -0.18
N LYS A 411 -67.20 19.99 0.47
CA LYS A 411 -68.60 19.52 0.64
C LYS A 411 -68.84 18.15 1.28
N SER A 412 -69.24 18.17 2.55
CA SER A 412 -70.48 17.48 2.93
C SER A 412 -71.53 18.53 3.29
N GLN A 413 -72.65 18.48 2.58
CA GLN A 413 -73.81 19.34 2.78
C GLN A 413 -74.45 19.05 4.13
N SER A 414 -74.79 20.14 4.81
CA SER A 414 -75.49 20.23 6.08
C SER A 414 -76.82 19.45 6.13
N VAL A 415 -76.97 18.60 7.14
CA VAL A 415 -78.26 18.23 7.71
C VAL A 415 -78.38 18.97 9.06
N PRO A 416 -79.45 19.75 9.32
CA PRO A 416 -79.59 20.48 10.56
C PRO A 416 -80.24 19.58 11.62
N SER A 417 -79.51 19.24 12.68
CA SER A 417 -80.12 18.71 13.90
C SER A 417 -79.93 19.73 15.03
N PHE A 418 -81.02 20.40 15.34
CA PHE A 418 -81.23 21.15 16.57
C PHE A 418 -81.08 20.20 17.77
N ILE A 419 -80.02 20.35 18.57
CA ILE A 419 -80.04 19.93 19.97
C ILE A 419 -79.23 20.94 20.80
N TYR A 420 -79.94 21.67 21.66
CA TYR A 420 -79.38 22.39 22.80
C TYR A 420 -78.81 21.35 23.77
N VAL A 421 -77.50 21.30 23.95
CA VAL A 421 -76.87 20.61 25.09
C VAL A 421 -75.97 21.58 25.83
N LYS A 422 -76.30 21.71 27.12
CA LYS A 422 -75.67 22.49 28.18
C LYS A 422 -74.17 22.15 28.30
N PRO A 423 -73.27 23.10 28.63
CA PRO A 423 -71.85 22.81 28.78
C PRO A 423 -71.63 21.94 30.01
N THR A 424 -71.33 20.66 29.80
CA THR A 424 -70.75 19.78 30.82
C THR A 424 -69.25 19.81 30.66
N GLN A 425 -68.57 20.47 31.60
CA GLN A 425 -67.14 20.33 31.79
C GLN A 425 -66.83 18.86 32.11
N LEU A 426 -66.03 18.22 31.26
CA LEU A 426 -65.25 17.04 31.63
C LEU A 426 -63.76 17.36 31.39
N PRO A 427 -62.86 16.84 32.24
CA PRO A 427 -61.51 17.32 32.39
C PRO A 427 -60.66 16.85 31.20
N GLN A 428 -60.15 17.80 30.41
CA GLN A 428 -59.08 17.50 29.46
C GLN A 428 -57.84 17.06 30.24
N THR A 429 -57.63 15.77 30.11
CA THR A 429 -56.60 14.93 30.70
C THR A 429 -55.29 15.20 29.95
N GLU A 430 -54.22 15.50 30.70
CA GLU A 430 -52.76 15.27 30.53
C GLU A 430 -52.05 15.25 29.16
N GLN A 431 -52.73 15.12 28.03
CA GLN A 431 -52.08 14.86 26.75
C GLN A 431 -51.60 16.14 26.04
N ASP A 432 -52.29 17.26 26.26
CA ASP A 432 -51.86 18.56 25.75
C ASP A 432 -50.67 19.13 26.56
N ASP A 433 -50.51 18.73 27.82
CA ASP A 433 -49.43 19.23 28.67
C ASP A 433 -48.09 18.53 28.37
N ILE A 434 -48.12 17.25 27.98
CA ILE A 434 -46.94 16.53 27.48
C ILE A 434 -46.51 17.10 26.12
N MET A 435 -47.45 17.34 25.20
CA MET A 435 -47.12 17.89 23.89
C MET A 435 -46.54 19.32 24.01
N ASN A 436 -47.09 20.14 24.92
CA ASN A 436 -46.59 21.49 25.17
C ASN A 436 -45.26 21.51 25.93
N ARG A 437 -45.00 20.57 26.85
CA ARG A 437 -43.67 20.39 27.48
C ARG A 437 -42.61 19.91 26.50
N VAL A 438 -42.93 18.99 25.61
CA VAL A 438 -41.98 18.54 24.58
C VAL A 438 -41.68 19.68 23.61
N LYS A 439 -42.70 20.44 23.20
CA LYS A 439 -42.53 21.58 22.31
C LYS A 439 -41.73 22.72 22.97
N SER A 440 -41.97 23.00 24.26
CA SER A 440 -41.20 24.02 24.98
C SER A 440 -39.74 23.58 25.16
N PHE A 441 -39.49 22.32 25.51
CA PHE A 441 -38.15 21.76 25.68
C PHE A 441 -37.33 21.78 24.37
N PHE A 442 -37.96 21.44 23.23
CA PHE A 442 -37.30 21.55 21.92
C PHE A 442 -37.10 23.01 21.48
N SER A 443 -37.97 23.94 21.89
CA SER A 443 -37.87 25.34 21.45
C SER A 443 -36.89 26.19 22.27
N SER A 444 -36.63 25.85 23.53
CA SER A 444 -35.77 26.67 24.42
C SER A 444 -34.32 26.19 24.51
N GLU A 445 -34.08 24.89 24.38
CA GLU A 445 -32.75 24.29 24.56
C GLU A 445 -32.12 23.85 23.23
N PHE A 446 -32.93 23.56 22.21
CA PHE A 446 -32.45 23.04 20.93
C PHE A 446 -32.19 24.17 19.93
N SER A 447 -31.12 24.93 20.18
CA SER A 447 -30.58 25.90 19.23
C SER A 447 -30.35 25.23 17.86
N TRP A 448 -30.60 25.98 16.77
CA TRP A 448 -30.29 25.56 15.40
C TRP A 448 -28.84 25.07 15.21
N VAL A 449 -27.94 25.50 16.10
CA VAL A 449 -26.56 25.00 16.19
C VAL A 449 -26.51 23.51 16.53
N HIS A 450 -27.32 23.02 17.49
CA HIS A 450 -27.37 21.61 17.86
C HIS A 450 -27.94 20.74 16.74
N ALA A 451 -28.96 21.21 16.03
CA ALA A 451 -29.51 20.51 14.87
C ALA A 451 -28.46 20.37 13.74
N SER A 452 -27.67 21.43 13.50
CA SER A 452 -26.57 21.41 12.53
C SER A 452 -25.46 20.42 12.92
N VAL A 453 -25.09 20.36 14.20
CA VAL A 453 -24.09 19.41 14.73
C VAL A 453 -24.58 17.96 14.59
N ILE A 454 -25.83 17.65 14.96
CA ILE A 454 -26.37 16.29 14.82
C ILE A 454 -26.42 15.87 13.35
N LEU A 455 -26.86 16.76 12.45
CA LEU A 455 -26.88 16.47 11.02
C LEU A 455 -25.46 16.20 10.47
N SER A 456 -24.47 16.98 10.93
CA SER A 456 -23.06 16.79 10.55
C SER A 456 -22.52 15.43 11.03
N ILE A 457 -22.89 15.00 12.25
CA ILE A 457 -22.52 13.68 12.79
C ILE A 457 -23.17 12.56 11.97
N LEU A 458 -24.45 12.68 11.60
CA LEU A 458 -25.14 11.66 10.80
C LEU A 458 -24.53 11.53 9.40
N VAL A 459 -24.15 12.64 8.76
CA VAL A 459 -23.45 12.63 7.46
C VAL A 459 -22.06 12.00 7.60
N LEU A 460 -21.33 12.30 8.67
CA LEU A 460 -20.03 11.68 8.95
C LEU A 460 -20.15 10.16 9.14
N ILE A 461 -21.16 9.69 9.89
CA ILE A 461 -21.42 8.26 10.09
C ILE A 461 -21.76 7.60 8.75
N PHE A 462 -22.62 8.23 7.94
CA PHE A 462 -22.96 7.70 6.61
C PHE A 462 -21.73 7.62 5.70
N LEU A 463 -20.89 8.65 5.67
CA LEU A 463 -19.63 8.65 4.92
C LEU A 463 -18.67 7.58 5.44
N LEU A 464 -18.55 7.39 6.77
CA LEU A 464 -17.73 6.32 7.35
C LEU A 464 -18.26 4.94 6.97
N VAL A 465 -19.57 4.73 6.94
CA VAL A 465 -20.19 3.47 6.49
C VAL A 465 -19.90 3.23 5.01
N VAL A 466 -20.04 4.25 4.16
CA VAL A 466 -19.72 4.16 2.72
C VAL A 466 -18.23 3.92 2.51
N ILE A 467 -17.35 4.61 3.22
CA ILE A 467 -15.90 4.41 3.15
C ILE A 467 -15.55 3.00 3.64
N CYS A 468 -16.11 2.53 4.74
CA CYS A 468 -15.91 1.15 5.22
C CYS A 468 -16.42 0.13 4.20
N TYR A 469 -17.56 0.39 3.56
CA TYR A 469 -18.11 -0.47 2.51
C TYR A 469 -17.20 -0.49 1.27
N LEU A 470 -16.72 0.67 0.82
CA LEU A 470 -15.79 0.78 -0.32
C LEU A 470 -14.40 0.22 0.00
N TYR A 471 -13.92 0.36 1.23
CA TYR A 471 -12.64 -0.19 1.67
C TYR A 471 -12.72 -1.72 1.79
N LYS A 472 -13.83 -2.23 2.32
CA LYS A 472 -14.13 -3.67 2.35
C LYS A 472 -14.39 -4.25 0.95
N SER A 473 -14.84 -3.41 0.00
CA SER A 473 -14.98 -3.74 -1.41
C SER A 473 -13.65 -3.73 -2.18
N LYS A 474 -12.55 -3.23 -1.59
CA LYS A 474 -11.27 -3.09 -2.29
C LYS A 474 -10.45 -4.39 -2.21
N HIS A 475 -10.75 -5.28 -3.16
CA HIS A 475 -9.91 -6.38 -3.67
C HIS A 475 -9.14 -7.19 -2.63
N ASN A 476 -9.76 -8.26 -2.14
CA ASN A 476 -9.01 -9.47 -1.81
C ASN A 476 -8.34 -9.96 -3.10
N ARG A 477 -7.04 -9.67 -3.27
CA ARG A 477 -6.20 -10.19 -4.35
C ARG A 477 -5.86 -11.68 -4.17
N CYS A 478 -6.56 -12.36 -3.26
CA CYS A 478 -6.38 -13.76 -2.95
C CYS A 478 -7.18 -14.61 -3.94
N THR A 479 -6.65 -15.79 -4.24
CA THR A 479 -7.36 -16.80 -5.01
C THR A 479 -8.36 -17.47 -4.07
N SER A 480 -9.65 -17.40 -4.34
CA SER A 480 -10.66 -18.00 -3.47
C SER A 480 -11.30 -19.19 -4.16
N LEU A 481 -11.37 -20.31 -3.44
CA LEU A 481 -12.11 -21.48 -3.83
C LEU A 481 -13.56 -21.31 -3.37
N VAL A 482 -14.51 -21.45 -4.28
CA VAL A 482 -15.94 -21.17 -4.04
C VAL A 482 -16.81 -22.32 -4.53
N LEU A 483 -17.83 -22.66 -3.74
CA LEU A 483 -18.91 -23.57 -4.08
C LEU A 483 -20.09 -22.75 -4.60
N GLU A 484 -20.52 -23.00 -5.83
CA GLU A 484 -21.76 -22.46 -6.37
C GLU A 484 -22.83 -23.54 -6.41
N VAL A 485 -23.98 -23.27 -5.79
CA VAL A 485 -25.16 -24.15 -5.84
C VAL A 485 -26.28 -23.45 -6.59
N THR A 486 -26.79 -24.09 -7.64
CA THR A 486 -27.76 -23.49 -8.57
C THR A 486 -29.02 -24.36 -8.73
N CYS A 487 -30.19 -23.72 -8.75
CA CYS A 487 -31.46 -24.34 -9.12
C CYS A 487 -32.40 -23.31 -9.78
N GLY A 488 -32.82 -23.58 -11.01
CA GLY A 488 -33.95 -22.87 -11.65
C GLY A 488 -33.87 -21.34 -11.63
N GLY A 489 -32.66 -20.77 -11.82
CA GLY A 489 -32.42 -19.32 -11.80
C GLY A 489 -32.03 -18.72 -10.45
N ASN A 490 -32.04 -19.50 -9.37
CA ASN A 490 -31.45 -19.12 -8.09
C ASN A 490 -30.03 -19.69 -7.97
N CYS A 491 -29.06 -18.84 -7.67
CA CYS A 491 -27.68 -19.25 -7.38
C CYS A 491 -27.23 -18.75 -6.00
N VAL A 492 -26.42 -19.55 -5.32
CA VAL A 492 -25.76 -19.17 -4.07
C VAL A 492 -24.30 -19.54 -4.17
N VAL A 493 -23.42 -18.53 -4.04
CA VAL A 493 -21.97 -18.71 -4.00
C VAL A 493 -21.49 -18.69 -2.55
N ILE A 494 -20.74 -19.71 -2.17
CA ILE A 494 -20.24 -19.95 -0.82
C ILE A 494 -18.71 -20.06 -0.87
N PRO A 495 -17.95 -19.20 -0.15
CA PRO A 495 -16.51 -19.34 -0.06
C PRO A 495 -16.14 -20.60 0.72
N ILE A 496 -15.27 -21.43 0.14
CA ILE A 496 -14.72 -22.64 0.76
C ILE A 496 -13.44 -22.30 1.49
N LEU A 497 -12.48 -21.72 0.78
CA LEU A 497 -11.13 -21.45 1.29
C LEU A 497 -10.45 -20.34 0.48
N ASP A 498 -9.78 -19.42 1.17
CA ASP A 498 -8.92 -18.42 0.55
C ASP A 498 -7.47 -18.91 0.50
N LEU A 499 -6.88 -18.86 -0.68
CA LEU A 499 -5.49 -19.23 -0.96
C LEU A 499 -4.65 -17.96 -1.12
N SER A 500 -3.46 -17.99 -0.52
CA SER A 500 -2.57 -16.82 -0.44
C SER A 500 -1.84 -16.47 -1.74
N LEU A 501 -1.71 -17.42 -2.68
CA LEU A 501 -0.99 -17.23 -3.94
C LEU A 501 -1.94 -17.21 -5.16
N CYS A 502 -1.41 -16.87 -6.33
CA CYS A 502 -2.14 -16.92 -7.61
C CYS A 502 -2.49 -18.38 -8.00
N PRO A 503 -3.53 -18.61 -8.82
CA PRO A 503 -3.97 -19.96 -9.19
C PRO A 503 -2.90 -20.80 -9.88
N SER A 504 -1.96 -20.16 -10.59
CA SER A 504 -0.85 -20.82 -11.29
C SER A 504 0.07 -21.62 -10.36
N TYR A 505 0.15 -21.23 -9.09
CA TYR A 505 0.98 -21.87 -8.06
C TYR A 505 0.32 -23.08 -7.40
N TYR A 506 -0.93 -23.38 -7.74
CA TYR A 506 -1.65 -24.52 -7.20
C TYR A 506 -1.95 -25.54 -8.30
N GLU A 507 -1.96 -26.80 -7.92
CA GLU A 507 -2.50 -27.89 -8.68
C GLU A 507 -3.81 -28.32 -8.01
N PHE A 508 -4.90 -28.25 -8.77
CA PHE A 508 -6.24 -28.54 -8.29
C PHE A 508 -6.67 -29.90 -8.84
N SER A 509 -7.00 -30.84 -7.95
CA SER A 509 -7.77 -32.01 -8.34
C SER A 509 -9.17 -31.61 -8.80
N ARG A 510 -9.85 -32.48 -9.56
CA ARG A 510 -11.20 -32.24 -10.09
C ARG A 510 -12.24 -33.02 -9.27
N PRO A 511 -12.73 -32.50 -8.14
CA PRO A 511 -13.68 -33.20 -7.31
C PRO A 511 -15.10 -33.16 -7.89
N SER A 512 -15.89 -34.16 -7.53
CA SER A 512 -17.35 -34.14 -7.62
C SER A 512 -17.95 -33.90 -6.23
N VAL A 513 -19.00 -33.08 -6.16
CA VAL A 513 -19.78 -32.90 -4.93
C VAL A 513 -20.70 -34.10 -4.76
N LEU A 514 -20.49 -34.88 -3.71
CA LEU A 514 -21.26 -36.11 -3.44
C LEU A 514 -22.54 -35.80 -2.67
N ASP A 515 -22.47 -34.95 -1.65
CA ASP A 515 -23.63 -34.56 -0.84
C ASP A 515 -23.46 -33.15 -0.24
N LEU A 516 -24.59 -32.47 -0.03
CA LEU A 516 -24.69 -31.16 0.60
C LEU A 516 -25.83 -31.15 1.61
N THR A 517 -25.50 -31.05 2.89
CA THR A 517 -26.48 -30.98 3.98
C THR A 517 -26.35 -29.68 4.75
N VAL A 518 -27.46 -28.98 4.95
CA VAL A 518 -27.48 -27.71 5.70
C VAL A 518 -27.96 -27.98 7.10
N ALA A 519 -27.19 -27.52 8.09
CA ALA A 519 -27.54 -27.68 9.48
C ALA A 519 -28.82 -26.91 9.85
N SER A 520 -29.56 -27.43 10.83
CA SER A 520 -30.74 -26.74 11.38
C SER A 520 -30.33 -25.40 12.03
N PHE A 521 -31.28 -24.46 12.02
CA PHE A 521 -31.11 -23.18 12.72
C PHE A 521 -30.91 -23.48 14.22
N PRO A 522 -29.95 -22.85 14.93
CA PRO A 522 -29.26 -21.58 14.60
C PRO A 522 -27.87 -21.70 13.97
N SER A 523 -27.36 -22.90 13.74
CA SER A 523 -25.92 -23.11 13.50
C SER A 523 -25.34 -22.51 12.20
N CYS A 524 -26.16 -22.13 11.20
CA CYS A 524 -25.77 -21.52 9.92
C CYS A 524 -24.54 -22.17 9.25
N LYS A 525 -24.44 -23.50 9.32
CA LYS A 525 -23.37 -24.29 8.70
C LYS A 525 -23.93 -25.15 7.57
N ILE A 526 -23.10 -25.41 6.57
CA ILE A 526 -23.33 -26.43 5.53
C ILE A 526 -22.20 -27.45 5.59
N PHE A 527 -22.57 -28.72 5.52
CA PHE A 527 -21.65 -29.84 5.41
C PHE A 527 -21.63 -30.29 3.96
N ALA A 528 -20.44 -30.34 3.39
CA ALA A 528 -20.19 -30.74 2.03
C ALA A 528 -19.29 -31.97 2.00
N VAL A 529 -19.74 -33.01 1.32
CA VAL A 529 -18.99 -34.24 1.08
C VAL A 529 -18.49 -34.19 -0.35
N TRP A 530 -17.17 -34.20 -0.50
CA TRP A 530 -16.49 -34.15 -1.78
C TRP A 530 -15.88 -35.53 -2.09
N SER A 531 -15.72 -35.88 -3.37
CA SER A 531 -14.75 -36.92 -3.75
C SER A 531 -13.32 -36.44 -3.45
N SER A 532 -12.29 -37.28 -3.64
CA SER A 532 -10.88 -36.94 -3.40
C SER A 532 -10.51 -35.51 -3.88
N PHE A 533 -10.56 -34.54 -2.95
CA PHE A 533 -10.40 -33.13 -3.24
C PHE A 533 -9.15 -32.59 -2.56
N GLU A 534 -8.07 -32.61 -3.33
CA GLU A 534 -6.76 -32.15 -2.93
C GLU A 534 -6.37 -30.91 -3.72
N VAL A 535 -5.76 -29.96 -3.00
CA VAL A 535 -5.13 -28.77 -3.57
C VAL A 535 -3.67 -28.78 -3.14
N THR A 536 -2.76 -28.88 -4.10
CA THR A 536 -1.31 -28.98 -3.83
C THR A 536 -0.63 -27.69 -4.23
N ASN A 537 0.14 -27.10 -3.32
CA ASN A 537 0.99 -25.95 -3.66
C ASN A 537 2.21 -26.44 -4.44
N LYS A 538 2.37 -26.03 -5.70
CA LYS A 538 3.45 -26.48 -6.60
C LYS A 538 4.84 -26.13 -6.09
N LEU A 539 4.99 -25.03 -5.36
CA LEU A 539 6.28 -24.57 -4.84
C LEU A 539 6.72 -25.37 -3.62
N THR A 540 5.80 -25.64 -2.70
CA THR A 540 6.13 -26.26 -1.40
C THR A 540 5.82 -27.75 -1.35
N GLN A 541 5.11 -28.28 -2.36
CA GLN A 541 4.56 -29.65 -2.39
C GLN A 541 3.70 -29.99 -1.16
N LYS A 542 3.17 -28.96 -0.47
CA LYS A 542 2.28 -29.14 0.68
C LYS A 542 0.83 -29.20 0.21
N PHE A 543 0.11 -30.17 0.76
CA PHE A 543 -1.33 -30.32 0.58
C PHE A 543 -2.08 -29.29 1.45
N VAL A 544 -3.11 -28.68 0.87
CA VAL A 544 -4.03 -27.78 1.55
C VAL A 544 -5.32 -28.55 1.82
N MET A 545 -5.63 -28.74 3.10
CA MET A 545 -6.84 -29.47 3.52
C MET A 545 -8.09 -28.64 3.22
N ILE A 546 -9.03 -29.23 2.48
CA ILE A 546 -10.30 -28.58 2.16
C ILE A 546 -11.32 -28.83 3.29
N PRO A 547 -11.93 -27.78 3.87
CA PRO A 547 -12.92 -27.95 4.92
C PRO A 547 -14.19 -28.60 4.38
N THR A 548 -14.74 -29.56 5.11
CA THR A 548 -16.05 -30.17 4.85
C THR A 548 -17.19 -29.38 5.48
N THR A 549 -16.91 -28.54 6.47
CA THR A 549 -17.90 -27.69 7.15
C THR A 549 -17.66 -26.23 6.79
N LEU A 550 -18.63 -25.60 6.13
CA LEU A 550 -18.55 -24.20 5.72
C LEU A 550 -19.53 -23.36 6.54
N THR A 551 -19.09 -22.18 6.98
CA THR A 551 -19.91 -21.22 7.70
C THR A 551 -20.64 -20.30 6.72
N LEU A 552 -21.93 -20.11 6.92
CA LEU A 552 -22.79 -19.28 6.08
C LEU A 552 -23.26 -18.06 6.84
N SER A 553 -23.43 -16.94 6.14
CA SER A 553 -24.27 -15.85 6.65
C SER A 553 -25.73 -16.32 6.79
N PHE A 554 -26.49 -15.70 7.69
CA PHE A 554 -27.90 -16.02 7.88
C PHE A 554 -28.70 -15.97 6.58
N LEU A 555 -28.44 -14.95 5.74
CA LEU A 555 -29.11 -14.80 4.44
C LEU A 555 -28.70 -15.89 3.44
N GLN A 556 -27.42 -16.27 3.39
CA GLN A 556 -26.96 -17.39 2.56
C GLN A 556 -27.59 -18.71 3.02
N SER A 557 -27.65 -18.97 4.33
CA SER A 557 -28.28 -20.16 4.92
C SER A 557 -29.76 -20.27 4.52
N TYR A 558 -30.51 -19.16 4.57
CA TYR A 558 -31.90 -19.13 4.12
C TYR A 558 -32.03 -19.42 2.61
N ARG A 559 -31.21 -18.78 1.78
CA ARG A 559 -31.25 -18.98 0.32
C ARG A 559 -30.87 -20.40 -0.08
N ILE A 560 -29.84 -20.98 0.54
CA ILE A 560 -29.41 -22.32 0.18
C ILE A 560 -30.41 -23.39 0.60
N LYS A 561 -31.11 -23.23 1.74
CA LYS A 561 -32.22 -24.12 2.11
C LYS A 561 -33.31 -24.16 1.05
N LYS A 562 -33.62 -23.00 0.44
CA LYS A 562 -34.57 -22.91 -0.66
C LYS A 562 -34.08 -23.60 -1.94
N VAL A 563 -32.78 -23.49 -2.24
CA VAL A 563 -32.15 -24.13 -3.42
C VAL A 563 -32.08 -25.65 -3.24
N LEU A 564 -31.66 -26.14 -2.08
CA LEU A 564 -31.53 -27.57 -1.79
C LEU A 564 -32.88 -28.30 -1.63
N ALA A 565 -33.99 -27.58 -1.46
CA ALA A 565 -35.34 -28.15 -1.45
C ALA A 565 -35.79 -28.63 -2.86
N GLN A 566 -35.04 -28.30 -3.90
CA GLN A 566 -35.30 -28.65 -5.30
C GLN A 566 -34.06 -29.38 -5.87
N PRO A 567 -34.19 -30.09 -7.00
CA PRO A 567 -33.01 -30.62 -7.71
C PRO A 567 -32.04 -29.49 -8.06
N PHE A 568 -30.79 -29.61 -7.62
CA PHE A 568 -29.78 -28.56 -7.78
C PHE A 568 -28.53 -29.10 -8.47
N ASN A 569 -27.75 -28.20 -9.04
CA ASN A 569 -26.39 -28.48 -9.51
C ASN A 569 -25.39 -27.74 -8.64
N ALA A 570 -24.31 -28.41 -8.26
CA ALA A 570 -23.23 -27.84 -7.47
C ALA A 570 -21.93 -27.84 -8.28
N TYR A 571 -21.25 -26.70 -8.31
CA TYR A 571 -20.01 -26.47 -9.04
C TYR A 571 -18.95 -25.89 -8.13
N ILE A 572 -17.70 -26.30 -8.33
CA ILE A 572 -16.57 -25.71 -7.62
C ILE A 572 -15.81 -24.81 -8.59
N TYR A 573 -15.62 -23.56 -8.20
CA TYR A 573 -14.88 -22.55 -8.95
C TYR A 573 -13.63 -22.12 -8.19
N VAL A 574 -12.58 -21.80 -8.96
CA VAL A 574 -11.45 -21.00 -8.50
C VAL A 574 -11.66 -19.58 -9.01
N THR A 575 -11.74 -18.63 -8.08
CA THR A 575 -11.87 -17.21 -8.41
C THR A 575 -10.58 -16.46 -8.13
N HIS A 576 -10.13 -15.65 -9.07
CA HIS A 576 -8.96 -14.79 -8.92
C HIS A 576 -9.18 -13.51 -9.71
N GLN A 577 -9.12 -12.36 -9.04
CA GLN A 577 -9.26 -11.03 -9.67
C GLN A 577 -10.54 -10.86 -10.51
N GLY A 578 -11.65 -11.49 -10.08
CA GLY A 578 -12.94 -11.43 -10.79
C GLY A 578 -13.09 -12.44 -11.93
N PHE A 579 -12.05 -13.19 -12.28
CA PHE A 579 -12.16 -14.33 -13.19
C PHE A 579 -12.51 -15.60 -12.40
N ALA A 580 -13.42 -16.41 -12.92
CA ALA A 580 -13.82 -17.68 -12.34
C ALA A 580 -13.49 -18.83 -13.30
N THR A 581 -12.81 -19.86 -12.82
CA THR A 581 -12.51 -21.08 -13.58
C THR A 581 -13.15 -22.28 -12.89
N MET A 582 -13.95 -23.05 -13.62
CA MET A 582 -14.64 -24.23 -13.08
C MET A 582 -13.67 -25.41 -12.94
N LEU A 583 -13.67 -26.08 -11.78
CA LEU A 583 -12.84 -27.27 -11.52
C LEU A 583 -13.57 -28.59 -11.73
N SER A 584 -14.87 -28.64 -11.44
CA SER A 584 -15.67 -29.87 -11.44
C SER A 584 -16.35 -30.14 -12.78
N GLN A 585 -16.40 -31.40 -13.20
CA GLN A 585 -17.38 -31.84 -14.22
C GLN A 585 -18.78 -31.87 -13.58
N PRO A 586 -19.86 -31.58 -14.35
CA PRO A 586 -21.22 -31.56 -13.81
C PRO A 586 -21.60 -32.94 -13.27
N ALA A 587 -21.82 -33.05 -11.97
CA ALA A 587 -22.41 -34.23 -11.35
C ALA A 587 -23.95 -34.08 -11.38
N ASN A 588 -24.65 -34.98 -12.08
CA ASN A 588 -26.10 -35.08 -12.00
C ASN A 588 -26.47 -35.73 -10.64
N ALA A 589 -26.52 -34.93 -9.58
CA ALA A 589 -26.98 -35.39 -8.28
C ALA A 589 -28.51 -35.59 -8.32
N SER A 590 -28.95 -36.84 -8.46
CA SER A 590 -30.37 -37.19 -8.37
C SER A 590 -30.85 -37.03 -6.91
N LYS A 591 -31.82 -36.13 -6.69
CA LYS A 591 -32.62 -35.87 -5.47
C LYS A 591 -32.02 -36.35 -4.13
N PRO A 592 -31.64 -35.44 -3.22
CA PRO A 592 -31.27 -35.84 -1.85
C PRO A 592 -32.48 -36.49 -1.14
N LYS A 593 -32.25 -37.66 -0.52
CA LYS A 593 -33.17 -38.19 0.49
C LYS A 593 -33.07 -37.28 1.71
N VAL A 594 -34.07 -36.42 1.91
CA VAL A 594 -34.21 -35.65 3.15
C VAL A 594 -34.54 -36.63 4.28
N GLN A 595 -33.52 -37.20 4.92
CA GLN A 595 -33.66 -37.82 6.22
C GLN A 595 -33.49 -36.72 7.27
N ALA A 596 -34.60 -36.33 7.90
CA ALA A 596 -34.58 -35.55 9.11
C ALA A 596 -33.94 -36.39 10.21
N LEU A 597 -32.64 -36.22 10.45
CA LEU A 597 -32.01 -36.69 11.67
C LEU A 597 -32.56 -35.85 12.83
N ALA A 598 -33.54 -36.41 13.52
CA ALA A 598 -33.91 -35.98 14.86
C ALA A 598 -32.68 -36.15 15.75
N ALA A 599 -32.33 -35.08 16.46
CA ALA A 599 -31.28 -35.10 17.46
C ALA A 599 -31.76 -35.94 18.65
N ASP A 600 -31.33 -37.20 18.71
CA ASP A 600 -31.26 -37.93 19.98
C ASP A 600 -29.94 -37.54 20.64
N SER A 601 -30.07 -36.73 21.68
CA SER A 601 -29.05 -36.56 22.71
C SER A 601 -29.01 -37.83 23.55
N ASP A 602 -28.02 -38.69 23.33
CA ASP A 602 -27.25 -39.35 24.39
C ASP A 602 -26.28 -40.39 23.81
N SER A 603 -25.15 -40.53 24.51
CA SER A 603 -24.22 -41.67 24.50
C SER A 603 -22.96 -41.64 23.62
N LEU A 604 -21.83 -41.60 24.36
CA LEU A 604 -20.58 -42.34 24.19
C LEU A 604 -19.49 -41.88 23.20
N TYR A 605 -18.41 -41.36 23.82
CA TYR A 605 -17.02 -41.59 23.45
C TYR A 605 -16.76 -43.05 23.01
N PRO A 606 -15.82 -43.24 22.07
CA PRO A 606 -14.69 -44.09 22.44
C PRO A 606 -13.32 -43.49 22.11
N SER A 607 -12.41 -43.82 23.01
CA SER A 607 -10.96 -43.78 22.96
C SER A 607 -10.31 -43.99 21.59
N LEU A 608 -9.34 -43.13 21.28
CA LEU A 608 -8.26 -43.40 20.32
C LEU A 608 -6.93 -43.37 21.06
N LEU A 609 -6.48 -44.57 21.42
CA LEU A 609 -5.08 -44.96 21.61
C LEU A 609 -4.74 -45.85 20.42
N ALA A 610 -3.94 -45.33 19.49
CA ALA A 610 -3.04 -46.03 18.57
C ALA A 610 -2.26 -44.97 17.79
#